data_AF-A0A7J9XFY1-F1
#
_entry.id   AF-A0A7J9XFY1-F1
#
_cell.length_a   1.000
_cell.length_b   1.000
_cell.length_c   1.000
_cell.angle_alpha   90.00
_cell.angle_beta   90.00
_cell.angle_gamma   90.00
#
_symmetry.space_group_name_H-M   'P 1'
#
loop_
_entity.id
_entity.type
_entity.pdbx_description
1 polymer ?
#
loop_
_entity_poly.entity_id
_entity_poly.type
_entity_poly.pdbx_seq_one_letter_code
_entity_poly.pdbx_strand_id
1 'polypeptide(L)'
;MRAAGAAPAWAFRRAVAVAMLCVLAGFALGRADVVVLGVPFALYAAVAWARAAAPRLRASLLLDRDRVLEGETVVGTVRLHSDVDLDAVTVSLALPHQLRAVDPLTRTVAVRADVPCDVDVRLQALRWGRHQLGPARVSPHGPHLGSTAAAVDLPGARITVIGTQERFHVADLTPYALAAAGGHRSRRHGDGLEFAAVRPFAFGDRVRQVNWRVTARLGDLHVNDTLTDRMSEVVVLLDAAFGAGRSGGVHGAASSLDVTVRAAGAIATHYLRAGDTVSLVEFGGHIRDLSGLHGRGAVTRALDWLVDTTPGTLGWDVQGQAHRSTAAARPCARRGAEPVARGALHRAAGHAAATRPGHRRGRHQAGGRTTAAAAVARRDGAADLAAGAGAHRRPARRGRSAGRRLGGRRQHRRGAPRRGGHVARTEGSGPMTPRSRFAGPVLRRTGTGVALVVRLAHLVLAVATSAFVVAAVPSNLPLSGFVVVVAVVAVLGTLDSSGVWSTGTLVLLVVEYLVAVASARSAAAGMGVLAAVVTAVYLVHATGALAAVLPPGSKVARGVLVRWALSTATVVVAGLAFMLAFAVLPSVRPGVGWLVVGALAVAALLLLPALAFRRRGQATRGSVEP
;
A
#
# COMPACT_ATOMS: atom_id res chain seq x y z
N MET A 1 19.86 -6.66 -6.20
CA MET A 1 20.37 -8.04 -6.07
C MET A 1 20.41 -8.70 -7.46
N ARG A 2 21.04 -9.87 -7.61
CA ARG A 2 21.13 -10.64 -8.88
C ARG A 2 20.39 -11.98 -8.70
N ALA A 3 19.68 -12.45 -9.72
CA ALA A 3 19.15 -13.82 -9.73
C ALA A 3 20.27 -14.83 -10.06
N ALA A 4 20.31 -15.97 -9.37
CA ALA A 4 21.30 -17.02 -9.59
C ALA A 4 20.73 -18.12 -10.51
N GLY A 5 21.29 -18.21 -11.72
CA GLY A 5 21.02 -19.30 -12.68
C GLY A 5 19.64 -19.30 -13.34
N ALA A 6 19.57 -19.77 -14.59
CA ALA A 6 18.32 -20.19 -15.20
C ALA A 6 18.15 -21.72 -15.07
N ALA A 7 17.04 -22.13 -14.50
CA ALA A 7 16.57 -23.50 -14.47
C ALA A 7 15.53 -23.73 -15.58
N PRO A 8 15.42 -24.95 -16.14
CA PRO A 8 14.30 -25.29 -17.01
C PRO A 8 12.99 -25.15 -16.25
N ALA A 9 12.02 -24.43 -16.82
CA ALA A 9 10.71 -24.31 -16.23
C ALA A 9 9.98 -25.67 -16.23
N TRP A 10 8.99 -25.82 -15.36
CA TRP A 10 8.15 -27.00 -15.32
C TRP A 10 7.45 -27.26 -16.68
N ALA A 11 7.05 -26.20 -17.40
CA ALA A 11 6.47 -26.28 -18.74
C ALA A 11 7.44 -26.89 -19.77
N PHE A 12 8.73 -26.52 -19.72
CA PHE A 12 9.77 -27.14 -20.55
C PHE A 12 9.91 -28.64 -20.27
N ARG A 13 10.04 -29.02 -18.99
CA ARG A 13 10.16 -30.45 -18.60
C ARG A 13 8.96 -31.26 -19.07
N ARG A 14 7.74 -30.72 -18.94
CA ARG A 14 6.51 -31.32 -19.46
C ARG A 14 6.53 -31.49 -20.98
N ALA A 15 6.94 -30.47 -21.74
CA ALA A 15 6.99 -30.56 -23.20
C ALA A 15 7.98 -31.64 -23.65
N VAL A 16 9.15 -31.68 -23.03
CA VAL A 16 10.18 -32.71 -23.29
C VAL A 16 9.65 -34.12 -22.97
N ALA A 17 8.95 -34.29 -21.84
CA ALA A 17 8.34 -35.58 -21.48
C ALA A 17 7.25 -36.03 -22.46
N VAL A 18 6.37 -35.12 -22.89
CA VAL A 18 5.31 -35.44 -23.88
C VAL A 18 5.89 -35.72 -25.26
N ALA A 19 6.89 -34.95 -25.71
CA ALA A 19 7.59 -35.22 -26.95
C ALA A 19 8.22 -36.62 -26.95
N MET A 20 8.91 -37.01 -25.86
CA MET A 20 9.47 -38.35 -25.72
C MET A 20 8.38 -39.43 -25.66
N LEU A 21 7.27 -39.22 -24.94
CA LEU A 21 6.15 -40.16 -24.88
C LEU A 21 5.56 -40.42 -26.27
N CYS A 22 5.29 -39.36 -27.04
CA CYS A 22 4.78 -39.46 -28.41
C CYS A 22 5.77 -40.19 -29.35
N VAL A 23 7.07 -39.92 -29.24
CA VAL A 23 8.10 -40.62 -30.03
C VAL A 23 8.14 -42.11 -29.66
N LEU A 24 8.23 -42.45 -28.38
CA LEU A 24 8.32 -43.83 -27.90
C LEU A 24 7.05 -44.63 -28.23
N ALA A 25 5.87 -44.06 -27.98
CA ALA A 25 4.59 -44.70 -28.33
C ALA A 25 4.43 -44.87 -29.85
N GLY A 26 4.86 -43.88 -30.64
CA GLY A 26 4.83 -43.98 -32.10
C GLY A 26 5.75 -45.08 -32.65
N PHE A 27 6.95 -45.25 -32.10
CA PHE A 27 7.80 -46.39 -32.45
C PHE A 27 7.22 -47.73 -31.98
N ALA A 28 6.74 -47.82 -30.73
CA ALA A 28 6.20 -49.07 -30.18
C ALA A 28 4.92 -49.55 -30.89
N LEU A 29 4.10 -48.63 -31.39
CA LEU A 29 2.88 -48.92 -32.14
C LEU A 29 3.08 -49.00 -33.67
N GLY A 30 4.26 -48.66 -34.18
CA GLY A 30 4.51 -48.53 -35.63
C GLY A 30 3.74 -47.37 -36.29
N ARG A 31 3.42 -46.32 -35.51
CA ARG A 31 2.46 -45.26 -35.86
C ARG A 31 3.10 -43.88 -35.92
N ALA A 32 3.29 -43.37 -37.14
CA ALA A 32 3.91 -42.07 -37.38
C ALA A 32 3.02 -40.87 -37.02
N ASP A 33 1.69 -41.01 -37.08
CA ASP A 33 0.72 -40.01 -36.61
C ASP A 33 0.91 -39.69 -35.13
N VAL A 34 1.28 -40.69 -34.32
CA VAL A 34 1.64 -40.51 -32.91
C VAL A 34 2.97 -39.76 -32.74
N VAL A 35 3.97 -40.01 -33.59
CA VAL A 35 5.24 -39.25 -33.58
C VAL A 35 5.01 -37.78 -33.92
N VAL A 36 4.16 -37.52 -34.93
CA VAL A 36 3.76 -36.17 -35.37
C VAL A 36 3.08 -35.38 -34.23
N LEU A 37 2.31 -36.04 -33.36
CA LEU A 37 1.73 -35.41 -32.16
C LEU A 37 2.79 -34.82 -31.20
N GLY A 38 4.00 -35.39 -31.18
CA GLY A 38 5.12 -34.89 -30.38
C GLY A 38 5.82 -33.65 -30.96
N VAL A 39 5.62 -33.33 -32.24
CA VAL A 39 6.42 -32.32 -32.96
C VAL A 39 6.31 -30.90 -32.37
N PRO A 40 5.13 -30.33 -32.07
CA PRO A 40 5.05 -29.00 -31.48
C PRO A 40 5.72 -28.92 -30.11
N PHE A 41 5.73 -30.02 -29.35
CA PHE A 41 6.38 -30.10 -28.05
C PHE A 41 7.91 -30.16 -28.17
N ALA A 42 8.42 -30.94 -29.12
CA ALA A 42 9.83 -30.98 -29.46
C ALA A 42 10.32 -29.63 -29.98
N LEU A 43 9.54 -28.97 -30.86
CA LEU A 43 9.84 -27.64 -31.40
C LEU A 43 9.82 -26.57 -30.31
N TYR A 44 8.78 -26.55 -29.46
CA TYR A 44 8.73 -25.66 -28.30
C TYR A 44 9.94 -25.88 -27.39
N ALA A 45 10.28 -27.12 -27.06
CA ALA A 45 11.43 -27.44 -26.22
C ALA A 45 12.74 -26.95 -26.87
N ALA A 46 12.97 -27.23 -28.16
CA ALA A 46 14.15 -26.77 -28.88
C ALA A 46 14.25 -25.23 -28.91
N VAL A 47 13.15 -24.52 -29.14
CA VAL A 47 13.11 -23.04 -29.16
C VAL A 47 13.30 -22.45 -27.76
N ALA A 48 12.62 -22.98 -26.75
CA ALA A 48 12.77 -22.58 -25.36
C ALA A 48 14.20 -22.81 -24.84
N TRP A 49 14.81 -23.92 -25.24
CA TRP A 49 16.20 -24.26 -24.93
C TRP A 49 17.20 -23.33 -25.63
N ALA A 50 17.05 -23.13 -26.94
CA ALA A 50 17.92 -22.24 -27.73
C ALA A 50 17.87 -20.79 -27.24
N ARG A 51 16.75 -20.37 -26.64
CA ARG A 51 16.54 -19.04 -26.03
C ARG A 51 16.69 -19.03 -24.49
N ALA A 52 17.14 -20.12 -23.88
CA ALA A 52 17.34 -20.19 -22.43
C ALA A 52 18.61 -19.41 -22.03
N ALA A 53 18.42 -18.16 -21.61
CA ALA A 53 19.46 -17.33 -21.02
C ALA A 53 19.31 -17.27 -19.48
N ALA A 54 20.40 -17.03 -18.76
CA ALA A 54 20.40 -16.75 -17.33
C ALA A 54 20.28 -15.23 -17.11
N PRO A 55 19.09 -14.71 -16.73
CA PRO A 55 18.85 -13.26 -16.69
C PRO A 55 19.59 -12.57 -15.55
N ARG A 56 20.34 -11.51 -15.83
CA ARG A 56 20.89 -10.59 -14.83
C ARG A 56 19.84 -9.57 -14.40
N LEU A 57 18.73 -10.07 -13.86
CA LEU A 57 17.66 -9.22 -13.33
C LEU A 57 18.19 -8.36 -12.17
N ARG A 58 18.12 -7.04 -12.35
CA ARG A 58 18.26 -6.04 -11.29
C ARG A 58 16.86 -5.55 -10.93
N ALA A 59 16.54 -5.53 -9.64
CA ALA A 59 15.30 -4.98 -9.15
C ALA A 59 15.53 -4.16 -7.86
N SER A 60 14.70 -3.15 -7.65
CA SER A 60 14.73 -2.26 -6.49
C SER A 60 13.32 -1.77 -6.13
N LEU A 61 12.97 -1.79 -4.85
CA LEU A 61 11.75 -1.20 -4.32
C LEU A 61 12.02 0.27 -3.95
N LEU A 62 11.21 1.18 -4.50
CA LEU A 62 11.24 2.61 -4.26
C LEU A 62 9.88 3.06 -3.71
N LEU A 63 9.87 4.10 -2.88
CA LEU A 63 8.67 4.80 -2.43
C LEU A 63 8.61 6.17 -3.10
N ASP A 64 7.43 6.66 -3.50
CA ASP A 64 7.27 8.06 -3.92
C ASP A 64 7.58 9.04 -2.78
N ARG A 65 7.21 8.64 -1.56
CA ARG A 65 7.42 9.34 -0.28
C ARG A 65 7.67 8.33 0.84
N ASP A 66 8.69 8.58 1.65
CA ASP A 66 9.04 7.82 2.85
C ASP A 66 8.28 8.28 4.10
N ARG A 67 7.65 9.47 4.04
CA ARG A 67 6.80 10.05 5.08
C ARG A 67 5.41 10.36 4.55
N VAL A 68 4.37 9.88 5.22
CA VAL A 68 2.97 10.12 4.87
C VAL A 68 2.11 10.34 6.11
N LEU A 69 0.96 11.00 5.95
CA LEU A 69 -0.05 11.08 7.00
C LEU A 69 -0.89 9.79 7.03
N GLU A 70 -1.39 9.45 8.20
CA GLU A 70 -2.38 8.40 8.41
C GLU A 70 -3.64 8.68 7.55
N GLY A 71 -4.11 7.66 6.82
CA GLY A 71 -5.17 7.76 5.82
C GLY A 71 -4.72 8.10 4.40
N GLU A 72 -3.52 8.66 4.20
CA GLU A 72 -3.00 8.95 2.85
C GLU A 72 -2.66 7.70 2.04
N THR A 73 -2.60 7.87 0.71
CA THR A 73 -2.09 6.87 -0.23
C THR A 73 -0.64 7.18 -0.63
N VAL A 74 0.20 6.17 -0.57
CA VAL A 74 1.61 6.14 -1.01
C VAL A 74 1.75 5.19 -2.21
N VAL A 75 2.77 5.39 -3.04
CA VAL A 75 3.06 4.54 -4.21
C VAL A 75 4.40 3.83 -3.99
N GLY A 76 4.34 2.50 -3.84
CA GLY A 76 5.52 1.65 -3.91
C GLY A 76 5.78 1.24 -5.36
N THR A 77 6.92 1.65 -5.91
CA THR A 77 7.34 1.32 -7.28
C THR A 77 8.44 0.27 -7.22
N VAL A 78 8.19 -0.92 -7.77
CA VAL A 78 9.24 -1.92 -8.01
C VAL A 78 9.80 -1.68 -9.40
N ARG A 79 11.02 -1.14 -9.47
CA ARG A 79 11.76 -0.95 -10.72
C ARG A 79 12.48 -2.23 -11.09
N LEU A 80 12.28 -2.70 -12.32
CA LEU A 80 12.85 -3.90 -12.91
C LEU A 80 13.73 -3.54 -14.10
N HIS A 81 14.88 -4.20 -14.25
CA HIS A 81 15.75 -4.09 -15.41
C HIS A 81 16.45 -5.44 -15.65
N SER A 82 16.46 -5.91 -16.90
CA SER A 82 16.94 -7.23 -17.31
C SER A 82 17.77 -7.08 -18.58
N ASP A 83 18.86 -7.85 -18.69
CA ASP A 83 19.70 -7.95 -19.89
C ASP A 83 19.08 -8.82 -21.00
N VAL A 84 17.99 -9.52 -20.70
CA VAL A 84 17.24 -10.36 -21.63
C VAL A 84 15.73 -10.10 -21.54
N ASP A 85 15.01 -10.40 -22.63
CA ASP A 85 13.55 -10.37 -22.65
C ASP A 85 12.96 -11.42 -21.67
N LEU A 86 12.00 -10.99 -20.86
CA LEU A 86 11.27 -11.85 -19.92
C LEU A 86 9.77 -11.77 -20.21
N ASP A 87 9.18 -12.88 -20.60
CA ASP A 87 7.76 -12.96 -20.99
C ASP A 87 6.83 -12.71 -19.79
N ALA A 88 7.25 -13.09 -18.59
CA ALA A 88 6.53 -12.82 -17.35
C ALA A 88 7.51 -12.62 -16.18
N VAL A 89 7.33 -11.54 -15.44
CA VAL A 89 7.96 -11.28 -14.15
C VAL A 89 6.85 -11.01 -13.16
N THR A 90 6.70 -11.90 -12.19
CA THR A 90 5.71 -11.80 -11.12
C THR A 90 6.35 -11.10 -9.92
N VAL A 91 5.79 -9.95 -9.55
CA VAL A 91 6.17 -9.15 -8.39
C VAL A 91 5.08 -9.31 -7.34
N SER A 92 5.45 -9.80 -6.15
CA SER A 92 4.57 -9.98 -4.99
C SER A 92 5.09 -9.16 -3.81
N LEU A 93 4.27 -8.22 -3.31
CA LEU A 93 4.65 -7.33 -2.23
C LEU A 93 3.99 -7.74 -0.90
N ALA A 94 4.78 -8.07 0.11
CA ALA A 94 4.26 -8.29 1.46
C ALA A 94 3.92 -6.95 2.14
N LEU A 95 2.80 -6.90 2.87
CA LEU A 95 2.39 -5.74 3.67
C LEU A 95 2.30 -6.08 5.15
N PRO A 96 2.70 -5.15 6.04
CA PRO A 96 2.30 -5.18 7.44
C PRO A 96 0.83 -4.73 7.57
N HIS A 97 0.15 -5.14 8.63
CA HIS A 97 -1.30 -4.91 8.82
C HIS A 97 -1.68 -3.42 8.97
N GLN A 98 -0.70 -2.55 9.23
CA GLN A 98 -0.83 -1.10 9.31
C GLN A 98 -0.87 -0.42 7.92
N LEU A 99 -0.65 -1.17 6.84
CA LEU A 99 -0.80 -0.71 5.46
C LEU A 99 -1.87 -1.54 4.74
N ARG A 100 -2.70 -0.90 3.91
CA ARG A 100 -3.71 -1.56 3.09
C ARG A 100 -3.37 -1.44 1.62
N ALA A 101 -3.45 -2.54 0.88
CA ALA A 101 -3.35 -2.52 -0.57
C ALA A 101 -4.59 -1.86 -1.19
N VAL A 102 -4.41 -0.81 -2.00
CA VAL A 102 -5.49 -0.20 -2.80
C VAL A 102 -5.59 -0.89 -4.17
N ASP A 103 -4.45 -1.34 -4.70
CA ASP A 103 -4.37 -2.21 -5.86
C ASP A 103 -3.90 -3.63 -5.46
N PRO A 104 -4.06 -4.67 -6.32
CA PRO A 104 -3.49 -5.99 -6.06
C PRO A 104 -1.98 -5.96 -5.81
N LEU A 105 -1.57 -6.63 -4.73
CA LEU A 105 -0.17 -6.77 -4.28
C LEU A 105 0.70 -7.66 -5.17
N THR A 106 0.05 -8.56 -5.90
CA THR A 106 0.70 -9.43 -6.87
C THR A 106 0.43 -8.91 -8.28
N ARG A 107 1.49 -8.63 -9.04
CA ARG A 107 1.40 -8.19 -10.42
C ARG A 107 2.34 -8.97 -11.31
N THR A 108 1.88 -9.32 -12.50
CA THR A 108 2.71 -9.97 -13.51
C THR A 108 2.84 -9.07 -14.73
N VAL A 109 4.07 -8.67 -15.02
CA VAL A 109 4.45 -7.79 -16.13
C VAL A 109 5.43 -8.49 -17.05
N ALA A 110 5.52 -8.07 -18.31
CA ALA A 110 6.50 -8.60 -19.24
C ALA A 110 7.59 -7.55 -19.45
N VAL A 111 8.85 -7.92 -19.21
CA VAL A 111 10.00 -7.00 -19.24
C VAL A 111 10.74 -7.16 -20.56
N ARG A 112 11.30 -6.08 -21.10
CA ARG A 112 12.14 -6.13 -22.31
C ARG A 112 13.61 -6.04 -21.93
N ALA A 113 14.49 -6.66 -22.72
CA ALA A 113 15.93 -6.48 -22.61
C ALA A 113 16.28 -4.98 -22.59
N ASP A 114 17.13 -4.59 -21.64
CA ASP A 114 17.71 -3.26 -21.41
C ASP A 114 16.73 -2.09 -21.17
N VAL A 115 15.41 -2.32 -21.24
CA VAL A 115 14.38 -1.30 -20.98
C VAL A 115 13.92 -1.36 -19.52
N PRO A 116 14.05 -0.29 -18.73
CA PRO A 116 13.54 -0.26 -17.35
C PRO A 116 12.01 -0.35 -17.34
N CYS A 117 11.47 -1.16 -16.43
CA CYS A 117 10.05 -1.38 -16.25
C CYS A 117 9.65 -1.13 -14.79
N ASP A 118 8.82 -0.11 -14.56
CA ASP A 118 8.34 0.27 -13.23
C ASP A 118 6.96 -0.36 -12.95
N VAL A 119 6.83 -0.98 -11.78
CA VAL A 119 5.62 -1.67 -11.33
C VAL A 119 5.06 -0.97 -10.08
N ASP A 120 4.09 -0.08 -10.30
CA ASP A 120 3.50 0.73 -9.22
C ASP A 120 2.40 -0.01 -8.46
N VAL A 121 2.49 -0.04 -7.13
CA VAL A 121 1.47 -0.55 -6.21
C VAL A 121 1.04 0.58 -5.28
N ARG A 122 -0.25 0.94 -5.30
CA ARG A 122 -0.82 1.95 -4.41
C ARG A 122 -1.23 1.35 -3.08
N LEU A 123 -0.81 1.99 -2.00
CA LEU A 123 -0.96 1.53 -0.62
C LEU A 123 -1.55 2.65 0.23
N GLN A 124 -2.49 2.35 1.11
CA GLN A 124 -3.03 3.31 2.07
C GLN A 124 -2.42 3.08 3.45
N ALA A 125 -1.95 4.14 4.08
CA ALA A 125 -1.47 4.10 5.45
C ALA A 125 -2.67 4.02 6.41
N LEU A 126 -2.84 2.90 7.14
CA LEU A 126 -3.95 2.73 8.07
C LEU A 126 -3.63 3.20 9.48
N ARG A 127 -2.38 3.08 9.93
CA ARG A 127 -1.97 3.42 11.30
C ARG A 127 -0.62 4.10 11.31
N TRP A 128 -0.46 5.10 12.18
CA TRP A 128 0.82 5.72 12.49
C TRP A 128 1.88 4.72 12.98
N GLY A 129 3.14 5.13 12.94
CA GLY A 129 4.31 4.30 13.29
C GLY A 129 5.35 4.22 12.17
N ARG A 130 6.53 3.68 12.48
CA ARG A 130 7.52 3.29 11.46
C ARG A 130 7.26 1.85 11.03
N HIS A 131 6.89 1.67 9.77
CA HIS A 131 6.55 0.36 9.20
C HIS A 131 7.54 -0.04 8.11
N GLN A 132 7.69 -1.34 7.88
CA GLN A 132 8.47 -1.86 6.76
C GLN A 132 7.54 -2.36 5.66
N LEU A 133 7.71 -1.80 4.46
CA LEU A 133 7.05 -2.25 3.24
C LEU A 133 7.86 -3.35 2.58
N GLY A 134 7.35 -4.58 2.55
CA GLY A 134 8.01 -5.74 1.95
C GLY A 134 8.27 -6.86 2.96
N PRO A 135 9.11 -7.86 2.62
CA PRO A 135 9.92 -7.95 1.39
C PRO A 135 9.09 -8.00 0.11
N ALA A 136 9.70 -7.64 -1.02
CA ALA A 136 9.10 -7.76 -2.34
C ALA A 136 9.74 -8.92 -3.10
N ARG A 137 8.99 -9.99 -3.35
CA ARG A 137 9.45 -11.18 -4.07
C ARG A 137 9.28 -10.97 -5.57
N VAL A 138 10.34 -11.17 -6.35
CA VAL A 138 10.35 -11.03 -7.80
C VAL A 138 10.72 -12.36 -8.46
N SER A 139 9.77 -12.99 -9.14
CA SER A 139 9.93 -14.28 -9.83
C SER A 139 9.96 -14.09 -11.34
N PRO A 140 11.13 -14.22 -12.01
CA PRO A 140 11.27 -14.07 -13.45
C PRO A 140 11.13 -15.38 -14.23
N HIS A 141 10.35 -15.32 -15.32
CA HIS A 141 10.18 -16.37 -16.32
C HIS A 141 10.68 -15.86 -17.67
N GLY A 142 11.56 -16.63 -18.29
CA GLY A 142 12.21 -16.29 -19.55
C GLY A 142 11.34 -16.57 -20.78
N PRO A 143 11.94 -16.48 -21.99
CA PRO A 143 11.23 -16.65 -23.25
C PRO A 143 10.47 -17.97 -23.34
N HIS A 144 9.30 -17.92 -23.99
CA HIS A 144 8.35 -19.02 -24.16
C HIS A 144 7.85 -19.62 -22.84
N LEU A 145 8.05 -18.94 -21.70
CA LEU A 145 7.86 -19.49 -20.34
C LEU A 145 8.67 -20.79 -20.08
N GLY A 146 9.69 -21.06 -20.90
CA GLY A 146 10.45 -22.31 -20.88
C GLY A 146 11.62 -22.33 -19.88
N SER A 147 12.04 -21.16 -19.39
CA SER A 147 13.04 -21.03 -18.33
C SER A 147 12.50 -20.20 -17.18
N THR A 148 13.01 -20.47 -15.98
CA THR A 148 12.73 -19.69 -14.76
C THR A 148 14.06 -19.43 -14.07
N ALA A 149 14.26 -18.23 -13.54
CA ALA A 149 15.41 -17.95 -12.66
C ALA A 149 14.98 -18.06 -11.20
N ALA A 150 15.95 -18.13 -10.29
CA ALA A 150 15.67 -18.03 -8.85
C ALA A 150 14.90 -16.74 -8.53
N ALA A 151 13.87 -16.84 -7.68
CA ALA A 151 13.14 -15.67 -7.21
C ALA A 151 14.07 -14.78 -6.37
N VAL A 152 13.96 -13.47 -6.55
CA VAL A 152 14.76 -12.47 -5.84
C VAL A 152 13.88 -11.79 -4.81
N ASP A 153 14.16 -11.99 -3.53
CA ASP A 153 13.54 -11.25 -2.43
C ASP A 153 14.29 -9.92 -2.23
N LEU A 154 13.60 -8.81 -2.46
CA LEU A 154 14.12 -7.47 -2.25
C LEU A 154 13.94 -7.04 -0.78
N PRO A 155 14.92 -6.31 -0.21
CA PRO A 155 14.79 -5.74 1.12
C PRO A 155 13.60 -4.78 1.18
N GLY A 156 12.87 -4.80 2.29
CA GLY A 156 11.72 -3.92 2.47
C GLY A 156 12.13 -2.46 2.68
N ALA A 157 11.36 -1.53 2.10
CA ALA A 157 11.53 -0.09 2.27
C ALA A 157 10.89 0.38 3.58
N ARG A 158 11.51 1.31 4.31
CA ARG A 158 10.91 1.90 5.52
C ARG A 158 9.95 3.03 5.13
N ILE A 159 8.79 3.06 5.78
CA ILE A 159 7.81 4.16 5.67
C ILE A 159 7.43 4.65 7.07
N THR A 160 7.41 5.97 7.24
CA THR A 160 7.05 6.66 8.48
C THR A 160 5.64 7.22 8.31
N VAL A 161 4.67 6.67 9.03
CA VAL A 161 3.29 7.16 9.02
C VAL A 161 3.08 8.05 10.24
N ILE A 162 2.75 9.33 10.00
CA ILE A 162 2.45 10.32 11.03
C ILE A 162 0.96 10.25 11.35
N GLY A 163 0.59 10.21 12.64
CA GLY A 163 -0.81 10.15 13.07
C GLY A 163 -1.63 11.34 12.60
N THR A 164 -2.91 11.12 12.34
CA THR A 164 -3.84 12.20 11.97
C THR A 164 -3.98 13.17 13.12
N GLN A 165 -3.84 14.46 12.83
CA GLN A 165 -3.98 15.52 13.83
C GLN A 165 -5.46 15.88 13.95
N GLU A 166 -6.11 15.47 15.04
CA GLU A 166 -7.48 15.90 15.34
C GLU A 166 -7.52 17.42 15.55
N ARG A 167 -8.69 18.04 15.30
CA ARG A 167 -8.81 19.49 15.44
C ARG A 167 -8.90 19.87 16.91
N PHE A 168 -7.75 20.17 17.52
CA PHE A 168 -7.69 20.73 18.86
C PHE A 168 -8.25 22.16 18.87
N HIS A 169 -9.45 22.31 19.42
CA HIS A 169 -10.11 23.58 19.67
C HIS A 169 -9.97 23.92 21.16
N VAL A 170 -9.14 24.92 21.48
CA VAL A 170 -9.05 25.46 22.85
C VAL A 170 -10.30 26.31 23.11
N ALA A 171 -11.12 25.88 24.07
CA ALA A 171 -12.16 26.72 24.66
C ALA A 171 -11.55 27.56 25.79
N ASP A 172 -11.06 28.75 25.46
CA ASP A 172 -10.66 29.85 26.35
C ASP A 172 -10.12 29.50 27.76
N LEU A 173 -9.04 28.72 27.83
CA LEU A 173 -8.32 28.48 29.09
C LEU A 173 -6.79 28.54 28.91
N THR A 174 -6.20 29.63 29.38
CA THR A 174 -4.75 29.73 29.65
C THR A 174 -4.50 30.54 30.94
N PRO A 175 -4.73 29.95 32.13
CA PRO A 175 -4.71 30.73 33.38
C PRO A 175 -3.29 31.16 33.84
N TYR A 176 -2.26 30.42 33.40
CA TYR A 176 -0.86 30.62 33.81
C TYR A 176 0.09 30.48 32.61
N ALA A 177 0.26 31.56 31.84
CA ALA A 177 1.37 31.70 30.91
C ALA A 177 2.54 32.46 31.58
N LEU A 178 3.78 32.11 31.22
CA LEU A 178 5.00 32.71 31.78
C LEU A 178 5.31 34.06 31.11
N ALA A 179 6.12 34.88 31.77
CA ALA A 179 6.44 36.25 31.35
C ALA A 179 7.54 36.30 30.26
N ALA A 180 7.27 35.67 29.13
CA ALA A 180 8.06 35.76 27.89
C ALA A 180 7.10 36.02 26.72
N ALA A 181 7.47 36.84 25.73
CA ALA A 181 6.54 37.24 24.68
C ALA A 181 6.07 36.07 23.81
N GLY A 182 4.75 35.88 23.71
CA GLY A 182 4.12 34.80 22.94
C GLY A 182 2.71 35.19 22.48
N GLY A 183 2.12 34.40 21.59
CA GLY A 183 0.85 34.73 20.90
C GLY A 183 -0.43 34.65 21.75
N HIS A 184 -0.32 34.32 23.04
CA HIS A 184 -1.46 34.20 23.94
C HIS A 184 -1.76 35.52 24.66
N ARG A 185 -2.88 36.16 24.28
CA ARG A 185 -3.36 37.41 24.90
C ARG A 185 -3.65 37.20 26.38
N SER A 186 -2.89 37.86 27.25
CA SER A 186 -3.18 37.88 28.68
C SER A 186 -4.11 39.07 29.02
N ARG A 187 -5.09 38.84 29.91
CA ARG A 187 -5.92 39.92 30.50
C ARG A 187 -5.18 40.72 31.59
N ARG A 188 -3.85 40.69 31.63
CA ARG A 188 -3.03 41.33 32.67
C ARG A 188 -2.20 42.47 32.07
N HIS A 189 -2.36 43.65 32.66
CA HIS A 189 -1.53 44.82 32.40
C HIS A 189 -0.05 44.53 32.66
N GLY A 190 0.84 45.10 31.84
CA GLY A 190 2.28 44.90 31.92
C GLY A 190 3.00 45.20 30.60
N ASP A 191 4.29 44.85 30.52
CA ASP A 191 5.10 45.08 29.33
C ASP A 191 4.69 44.17 28.16
N GLY A 192 4.12 44.76 27.11
CA GLY A 192 3.84 44.09 25.84
C GLY A 192 3.45 45.09 24.75
N LEU A 193 3.00 44.60 23.60
CA LEU A 193 2.77 45.44 22.41
C LEU A 193 1.31 45.88 22.22
N GLU A 194 0.33 45.18 22.79
CA GLU A 194 -1.09 45.50 22.65
C GLU A 194 -1.52 46.59 23.66
N PHE A 195 -2.12 47.68 23.18
CA PHE A 195 -2.64 48.76 24.03
C PHE A 195 -3.84 48.29 24.85
N ALA A 196 -3.80 48.50 26.17
CA ALA A 196 -4.87 48.14 27.09
C ALA A 196 -5.76 49.35 27.44
N ALA A 197 -5.15 50.42 27.96
CA ALA A 197 -5.84 51.62 28.42
C ALA A 197 -4.86 52.80 28.52
N VAL A 198 -5.37 54.03 28.66
CA VAL A 198 -4.59 55.15 29.21
C VAL A 198 -4.94 55.30 30.68
N ARG A 199 -3.94 55.39 31.56
CA ARG A 199 -4.13 55.63 32.99
C ARG A 199 -3.22 56.74 33.51
N PRO A 200 -3.50 57.34 34.68
CA PRO A 200 -2.57 58.23 35.35
C PRO A 200 -1.20 57.56 35.58
N PHE A 201 -0.14 58.35 35.48
CA PHE A 201 1.23 57.94 35.78
C PHE A 201 1.36 57.60 37.27
N ALA A 202 1.97 56.46 37.57
CA ALA A 202 2.34 56.03 38.91
C ALA A 202 3.87 55.98 39.05
N PHE A 203 4.37 56.24 40.26
CA PHE A 203 5.81 56.12 40.53
C PHE A 203 6.30 54.69 40.26
N GLY A 204 7.22 54.55 39.30
CA GLY A 204 7.71 53.26 38.78
C GLY A 204 7.41 53.06 37.29
N ASP A 205 6.47 53.80 36.71
CA ASP A 205 6.19 53.77 35.28
C ASP A 205 7.35 54.34 34.45
N ARG A 206 7.57 53.79 33.25
CA ARG A 206 8.67 54.24 32.39
C ARG A 206 8.25 55.45 31.57
N VAL A 207 9.07 56.51 31.57
CA VAL A 207 8.81 57.76 30.81
C VAL A 207 8.52 57.50 29.31
N ARG A 208 9.10 56.46 28.71
CA ARG A 208 8.81 56.06 27.31
C ARG A 208 7.36 55.61 27.04
N GLN A 209 6.60 55.27 28.07
CA GLN A 209 5.18 54.89 28.00
C GLN A 209 4.24 56.09 28.17
N VAL A 210 4.76 57.29 28.46
CA VAL A 210 3.94 58.51 28.63
C VAL A 210 3.22 58.87 27.34
N ASN A 211 1.90 58.98 27.42
CA ASN A 211 1.05 59.46 26.35
C ASN A 211 1.04 61.01 26.39
N TRP A 212 2.02 61.61 25.72
CA TRP A 212 2.16 63.07 25.65
C TRP A 212 0.92 63.77 25.10
N ARG A 213 0.15 63.13 24.19
CA ARG A 213 -1.08 63.69 23.61
C ARG A 213 -2.23 63.78 24.60
N VAL A 214 -2.34 62.83 25.53
CA VAL A 214 -3.34 62.86 26.61
C VAL A 214 -2.86 63.76 27.76
N THR A 215 -1.59 63.64 28.14
CA THR A 215 -0.94 64.48 29.16
C THR A 215 -1.11 65.98 28.84
N ALA A 216 -0.81 66.40 27.60
CA ALA A 216 -0.95 67.80 27.18
C ALA A 216 -2.41 68.31 27.12
N ARG A 217 -3.42 67.45 27.29
CA ARG A 217 -4.84 67.83 27.33
C ARG A 217 -5.43 67.86 28.74
N LEU A 218 -4.93 67.00 29.62
CA LEU A 218 -5.42 66.85 30.99
C LEU A 218 -4.55 67.58 32.03
N GLY A 219 -3.35 68.02 31.66
CA GLY A 219 -2.38 68.66 32.57
C GLY A 219 -1.54 67.65 33.35
N ASP A 220 -2.15 66.55 33.80
CA ASP A 220 -1.49 65.47 34.54
C ASP A 220 -0.83 64.43 33.64
N LEU A 221 0.28 63.84 34.11
CA LEU A 221 1.00 62.76 33.42
C LEU A 221 0.13 61.50 33.27
N HIS A 222 -0.01 61.03 32.04
CA HIS A 222 -0.73 59.81 31.69
C HIS A 222 0.15 58.85 30.90
N VAL A 223 0.02 57.54 31.15
CA VAL A 223 0.77 56.48 30.47
C VAL A 223 -0.16 55.58 29.65
N ASN A 224 0.36 55.08 28.53
CA ASN A 224 -0.23 53.97 27.80
C ASN A 224 0.09 52.68 28.55
N ASP A 225 -0.94 52.08 29.14
CA ASP A 225 -0.86 50.74 29.71
C ASP A 225 -1.01 49.71 28.59
N THR A 226 -0.25 48.62 28.68
CA THR A 226 -0.19 47.56 27.66
C THR A 226 -0.57 46.21 28.26
N LEU A 227 -1.06 45.28 27.43
CA LEU A 227 -1.26 43.90 27.86
C LEU A 227 0.07 43.14 27.77
N THR A 228 0.34 42.27 28.74
CA THR A 228 1.57 41.46 28.71
C THR A 228 1.47 40.39 27.62
N ASP A 229 2.42 40.37 26.69
CA ASP A 229 2.61 39.26 25.74
C ASP A 229 3.14 38.04 26.51
N ARG A 230 2.47 36.88 26.41
CA ARG A 230 2.85 35.68 27.17
C ARG A 230 2.96 34.42 26.33
N MET A 231 3.98 33.65 26.64
CA MET A 231 4.29 32.33 26.10
C MET A 231 3.85 31.28 27.13
N SER A 232 3.08 30.30 26.70
CA SER A 232 2.78 29.13 27.52
C SER A 232 3.94 28.15 27.45
N GLU A 233 4.16 27.45 28.56
CA GLU A 233 4.99 26.25 28.59
C GLU A 233 4.06 25.06 28.82
N VAL A 234 3.98 24.17 27.82
CA VAL A 234 3.01 23.06 27.80
C VAL A 234 3.76 21.74 27.87
N VAL A 235 3.64 21.05 29.00
CA VAL A 235 4.15 19.68 29.15
C VAL A 235 3.02 18.70 28.84
N VAL A 236 3.18 17.89 27.79
CA VAL A 236 2.25 16.81 27.44
C VAL A 236 2.80 15.51 28.01
N LEU A 237 2.10 14.93 28.98
CA LEU A 237 2.41 13.61 29.53
C LEU A 237 1.55 12.57 28.80
N LEU A 238 2.19 11.63 28.13
CA LEU A 238 1.56 10.52 27.41
C LEU A 238 1.65 9.25 28.27
N ASP A 239 0.49 8.71 28.64
CA ASP A 239 0.42 7.34 29.15
C ASP A 239 0.46 6.36 27.96
N ALA A 240 1.57 5.63 27.87
CA ALA A 240 1.79 4.51 26.96
C ALA A 240 2.03 3.20 27.72
N ALA A 241 1.81 3.15 29.04
CA ALA A 241 2.07 1.97 29.87
C ALA A 241 1.14 0.81 29.54
N PHE A 242 -0.11 1.09 29.16
CA PHE A 242 -1.06 0.07 28.72
C PHE A 242 -1.89 0.50 27.50
N GLY A 243 -1.92 -0.36 26.48
CA GLY A 243 -2.76 -0.18 25.30
C GLY A 243 -4.11 -0.89 25.43
N ALA A 244 -5.16 -0.13 25.77
CA ALA A 244 -6.53 -0.65 25.78
C ALA A 244 -7.15 -0.63 24.38
N GLY A 245 -7.79 -1.74 24.00
CA GLY A 245 -8.43 -1.90 22.69
C GLY A 245 -7.44 -2.19 21.54
N ARG A 246 -7.95 -2.81 20.47
CA ARG A 246 -7.16 -3.13 19.27
C ARG A 246 -7.41 -2.07 18.20
N SER A 247 -6.34 -1.46 17.69
CA SER A 247 -6.44 -0.50 16.59
C SER A 247 -7.03 -1.15 15.34
N GLY A 248 -8.11 -0.57 14.83
CA GLY A 248 -8.64 -0.79 13.48
C GLY A 248 -8.03 0.16 12.43
N GLY A 249 -7.04 0.97 12.82
CA GLY A 249 -6.51 2.06 12.01
C GLY A 249 -7.47 3.25 11.88
N VAL A 250 -7.16 4.14 10.94
CA VAL A 250 -7.83 5.43 10.71
C VAL A 250 -9.33 5.36 10.39
N HIS A 251 -9.80 4.22 9.85
CA HIS A 251 -11.21 3.99 9.49
C HIS A 251 -11.92 3.01 10.44
N GLY A 252 -11.26 2.58 11.53
CA GLY A 252 -11.79 1.61 12.48
C GLY A 252 -11.83 2.15 13.91
N ALA A 253 -12.06 1.27 14.88
CA ALA A 253 -11.95 1.62 16.29
C ALA A 253 -10.52 2.07 16.63
N ALA A 254 -10.37 3.22 17.25
CA ALA A 254 -9.09 3.67 17.79
C ALA A 254 -8.76 2.90 19.08
N SER A 255 -7.50 2.50 19.28
CA SER A 255 -7.04 2.08 20.61
C SER A 255 -6.78 3.31 21.49
N SER A 256 -6.63 3.12 22.82
CA SER A 256 -6.25 4.21 23.72
C SER A 256 -4.99 4.92 23.24
N LEU A 257 -3.97 4.15 22.83
CA LEU A 257 -2.70 4.67 22.33
C LEU A 257 -2.85 5.47 21.02
N ASP A 258 -3.78 5.09 20.14
CA ASP A 258 -4.06 5.87 18.92
C ASP A 258 -4.65 7.24 19.27
N VAL A 259 -5.59 7.28 20.22
CA VAL A 259 -6.17 8.54 20.71
C VAL A 259 -5.09 9.38 21.39
N THR A 260 -4.29 8.81 22.29
CA THR A 260 -3.19 9.50 22.98
C THR A 260 -2.21 10.14 21.99
N VAL A 261 -1.74 9.39 20.99
CA VAL A 261 -0.74 9.90 20.02
C VAL A 261 -1.34 10.97 19.08
N ARG A 262 -2.58 10.79 18.60
CA ARG A 262 -3.26 11.79 17.76
C ARG A 262 -3.56 13.08 18.54
N ALA A 263 -4.01 12.96 19.79
CA ALA A 263 -4.30 14.09 20.67
C ALA A 263 -3.03 14.84 21.09
N ALA A 264 -1.99 14.13 21.52
CA ALA A 264 -0.69 14.72 21.88
C ALA A 264 -0.06 15.47 20.69
N GLY A 265 -0.12 14.88 19.49
CA GLY A 265 0.30 15.55 18.26
C GLY A 265 -0.50 16.83 17.99
N ALA A 266 -1.83 16.78 18.12
CA ALA A 266 -2.70 17.93 17.87
C ALA A 266 -2.41 19.09 18.85
N ILE A 267 -2.27 18.78 20.14
CA ILE A 267 -1.89 19.73 21.20
C ILE A 267 -0.52 20.34 20.90
N ALA A 268 0.51 19.51 20.67
CA ALA A 268 1.86 19.99 20.36
C ALA A 268 1.89 20.85 19.10
N THR A 269 1.20 20.43 18.04
CA THR A 269 1.11 21.17 16.77
C THR A 269 0.39 22.50 16.95
N HIS A 270 -0.61 22.60 17.82
CA HIS A 270 -1.31 23.85 18.11
C HIS A 270 -0.38 24.86 18.79
N TYR A 271 0.18 24.50 19.96
CA TYR A 271 1.01 25.39 20.77
C TYR A 271 2.33 25.78 20.05
N LEU A 272 3.02 24.84 19.39
CA LEU A 272 4.21 25.16 18.59
C LEU A 272 3.92 26.07 17.38
N ARG A 273 2.67 26.10 16.87
CA ARG A 273 2.26 27.04 15.80
C ARG A 273 1.91 28.42 16.31
N ALA A 274 1.40 28.51 17.55
CA ALA A 274 1.14 29.75 18.28
C ALA A 274 2.42 30.43 18.81
N GLY A 275 3.53 29.68 18.89
CA GLY A 275 4.84 30.19 19.30
C GLY A 275 5.23 29.82 20.73
N ASP A 276 4.48 28.93 21.37
CA ASP A 276 4.71 28.48 22.74
C ASP A 276 5.85 27.44 22.83
N THR A 277 6.28 27.13 24.06
CA THR A 277 7.15 25.98 24.32
C THR A 277 6.33 24.73 24.62
N VAL A 278 6.77 23.60 24.07
CA VAL A 278 6.19 22.28 24.31
C VAL A 278 7.26 21.29 24.74
N SER A 279 6.96 20.48 25.74
CA SER A 279 7.75 19.32 26.15
C SER A 279 6.87 18.07 26.10
N LEU A 280 7.38 16.96 25.55
CA LEU A 280 6.66 15.69 25.45
C LEU A 280 7.32 14.65 26.37
N VAL A 281 6.55 14.04 27.27
CA VAL A 281 7.03 12.99 28.17
C VAL A 281 6.17 11.74 27.99
N GLU A 282 6.79 10.63 27.59
CA GLU A 282 6.13 9.32 27.46
C GLU A 282 6.42 8.48 28.70
N PHE A 283 5.36 8.00 29.34
CA PHE A 283 5.41 7.08 30.46
C PHE A 283 4.95 5.70 29.97
N GLY A 284 5.86 4.74 29.94
CA GLY A 284 5.60 3.38 29.44
C GLY A 284 6.61 2.39 29.98
N GLY A 285 7.06 1.44 29.16
CA GLY A 285 8.12 0.49 29.55
C GLY A 285 9.45 1.17 29.91
N HIS A 286 9.72 2.34 29.32
CA HIS A 286 10.78 3.26 29.69
C HIS A 286 10.23 4.70 29.62
N ILE A 287 10.81 5.61 30.41
CA ILE A 287 10.47 7.04 30.31
C ILE A 287 11.27 7.65 29.16
N ARG A 288 10.58 8.31 28.22
CA ARG A 288 11.20 9.15 27.18
C ARG A 288 10.78 10.59 27.38
N ASP A 289 11.68 11.52 27.15
CA ASP A 289 11.44 12.96 27.20
C ASP A 289 11.95 13.63 25.92
N LEU A 290 11.21 14.62 25.44
CA LEU A 290 11.60 15.57 24.40
C LEU A 290 11.16 16.96 24.85
N SER A 291 12.01 17.59 25.67
CA SER A 291 11.76 18.90 26.26
C SER A 291 12.24 20.08 25.42
N GLY A 292 11.65 21.25 25.64
CA GLY A 292 12.13 22.53 25.09
C GLY A 292 11.91 22.72 23.59
N LEU A 293 10.87 22.10 23.01
CA LEU A 293 10.47 22.39 21.63
C LEU A 293 9.86 23.79 21.57
N HIS A 294 10.32 24.62 20.65
CA HIS A 294 9.82 25.98 20.47
C HIS A 294 9.61 26.30 18.98
N GLY A 295 8.51 26.98 18.68
CA GLY A 295 8.19 27.51 17.36
C GLY A 295 7.86 26.47 16.28
N ARG A 296 7.44 26.98 15.12
CA ARG A 296 6.85 26.19 14.02
C ARG A 296 7.77 25.09 13.47
N GLY A 297 9.08 25.32 13.45
CA GLY A 297 10.07 24.34 12.98
C GLY A 297 10.20 23.12 13.89
N ALA A 298 9.75 23.19 15.15
CA ALA A 298 9.81 22.07 16.08
C ALA A 298 8.64 21.07 15.91
N VAL A 299 7.57 21.43 15.19
CA VAL A 299 6.40 20.55 14.95
C VAL A 299 6.82 19.21 14.34
N THR A 300 7.71 19.21 13.35
CA THR A 300 8.18 17.97 12.72
C THR A 300 8.93 17.08 13.72
N ARG A 301 9.71 17.66 14.65
CA ARG A 301 10.41 16.91 15.70
C ARG A 301 9.45 16.30 16.72
N ALA A 302 8.43 17.05 17.15
CA ALA A 302 7.35 16.54 18.00
C ALA A 302 6.67 15.32 17.36
N LEU A 303 6.25 15.46 16.09
CA LEU A 303 5.57 14.40 15.36
C LEU A 303 6.47 13.18 15.08
N ASP A 304 7.75 13.37 14.75
CA ASP A 304 8.68 12.25 14.57
C ASP A 304 8.90 11.44 15.85
N TRP A 305 8.95 12.10 17.01
CA TRP A 305 9.12 11.43 18.30
C TRP A 305 7.88 10.63 18.70
N LEU A 306 6.67 11.19 18.45
CA LEU A 306 5.39 10.52 18.68
C LEU A 306 5.18 9.28 17.79
N VAL A 307 5.77 9.26 16.60
CA VAL A 307 5.69 8.09 15.69
C VAL A 307 6.44 6.87 16.26
N ASP A 308 7.42 7.09 17.12
CA ASP A 308 8.17 6.02 17.80
C ASP A 308 7.54 5.57 19.13
N THR A 309 6.38 6.10 19.53
CA THR A 309 5.69 5.68 20.77
C THR A 309 5.20 4.24 20.67
N THR A 310 5.61 3.39 21.62
CA THR A 310 5.27 1.97 21.67
C THR A 310 4.51 1.64 22.96
N PRO A 311 3.48 0.77 22.93
CA PRO A 311 2.86 0.33 24.17
C PRO A 311 3.90 -0.39 25.05
N GLY A 312 3.94 -0.03 26.33
CA GLY A 312 4.76 -0.72 27.32
C GLY A 312 4.39 -2.20 27.40
N THR A 313 5.41 -3.08 27.43
CA THR A 313 5.24 -4.53 27.54
C THR A 313 5.50 -5.06 28.94
N LEU A 314 5.61 -4.19 29.95
CA LEU A 314 6.00 -4.58 31.30
C LEU A 314 4.80 -4.86 32.20
N GLY A 315 4.83 -6.04 32.82
CA GLY A 315 4.26 -6.22 34.14
C GLY A 315 4.94 -5.27 35.12
N TRP A 316 4.15 -4.68 36.00
CA TRP A 316 4.54 -3.60 36.90
C TRP A 316 5.66 -4.01 37.87
N ASP A 317 6.83 -3.38 37.76
CA ASP A 317 7.85 -3.37 38.83
C ASP A 317 8.20 -1.91 39.16
N VAL A 318 7.36 -1.30 40.02
CA VAL A 318 7.26 0.16 40.21
C VAL A 318 8.31 0.70 41.19
N GLN A 319 9.00 -0.17 41.94
CA GLN A 319 9.85 0.26 43.05
C GLN A 319 11.27 0.72 42.67
N GLY A 320 11.71 0.58 41.42
CA GLY A 320 13.11 0.80 41.04
C GLY A 320 13.53 2.21 40.55
N GLN A 321 12.64 3.01 39.96
CA GLN A 321 13.05 4.16 39.13
C GLN A 321 12.52 5.55 39.55
N ALA A 322 11.53 5.64 40.43
CA ALA A 322 11.01 6.94 40.92
C ALA A 322 12.06 7.80 41.67
N HIS A 323 13.16 7.20 42.14
CA HIS A 323 14.23 7.89 42.86
C HIS A 323 15.34 8.51 42.00
N ARG A 324 15.31 8.41 40.66
CA ARG A 324 16.37 8.98 39.80
C ARG A 324 15.93 10.12 38.86
N SER A 325 14.63 10.31 38.62
CA SER A 325 14.14 11.36 37.71
C SER A 325 13.90 12.72 38.39
N THR A 326 13.67 12.78 39.71
CA THR A 326 13.55 14.05 40.46
C THR A 326 14.85 14.86 40.51
N ALA A 327 16.00 14.25 40.22
CA ALA A 327 17.29 14.94 40.12
C ALA A 327 17.54 15.62 38.76
N ALA A 328 16.72 15.33 37.73
CA ALA A 328 16.84 15.90 36.39
C ALA A 328 16.00 17.18 36.20
N ALA A 329 15.08 17.46 37.13
CA ALA A 329 14.42 18.76 37.26
C ALA A 329 15.39 19.82 37.79
N ARG A 330 16.47 20.10 37.02
CA ARG A 330 17.33 21.25 37.25
C ARG A 330 16.46 22.51 37.16
N PRO A 331 16.40 23.35 38.20
CA PRO A 331 15.75 24.65 38.08
C PRO A 331 16.41 25.41 36.92
N CYS A 332 15.60 26.01 36.04
CA CYS A 332 16.10 26.87 34.99
C CYS A 332 17.06 27.90 35.60
N ALA A 333 18.35 27.80 35.26
CA ALA A 333 19.38 28.61 35.87
C ALA A 333 19.13 30.08 35.54
N ARG A 334 18.76 30.87 36.56
CA ARG A 334 18.74 32.33 36.48
C ARG A 334 20.11 32.82 36.00
N ARG A 335 20.17 33.36 34.78
CA ARG A 335 21.18 34.32 34.37
C ARG A 335 20.48 35.65 34.13
N GLY A 336 20.87 36.69 34.86
CA GLY A 336 20.37 38.06 34.65
C GLY A 336 19.24 38.51 35.58
N ALA A 337 19.43 38.44 36.90
CA ALA A 337 18.71 39.28 37.85
C ALA A 337 19.52 39.40 39.16
N GLU A 338 20.27 40.49 39.32
CA GLU A 338 20.88 40.86 40.61
C GLU A 338 19.84 41.38 41.61
N PRO A 339 20.14 41.34 42.92
CA PRO A 339 19.14 41.58 43.96
C PRO A 339 19.02 43.06 44.33
N VAL A 340 17.78 43.56 44.46
CA VAL A 340 17.50 44.84 45.11
C VAL A 340 16.67 44.63 46.38
N ALA A 341 17.27 45.02 47.49
CA ALA A 341 16.69 45.39 48.79
C ALA A 341 15.73 44.43 49.53
N ARG A 342 16.20 43.98 50.71
CA ARG A 342 15.35 43.61 51.85
C ARG A 342 14.44 44.78 52.26
N GLY A 343 13.21 44.51 52.67
CA GLY A 343 12.37 45.48 53.39
C GLY A 343 11.00 44.92 53.79
N ALA A 344 10.64 45.10 55.07
CA ALA A 344 9.33 44.85 55.66
C ALA A 344 8.71 43.43 55.53
N LEU A 345 8.75 42.66 56.64
CA LEU A 345 7.53 42.32 57.40
C LEU A 345 7.90 41.59 58.71
N HIS A 346 8.34 42.35 59.70
CA HIS A 346 8.44 41.91 61.10
C HIS A 346 7.46 42.74 61.93
N ARG A 347 6.22 42.23 62.11
CA ARG A 347 5.31 42.53 63.25
C ARG A 347 3.97 41.81 63.11
N ALA A 348 3.82 40.70 63.84
CA ALA A 348 2.59 40.23 64.50
C ALA A 348 2.85 38.83 65.09
N ALA A 349 3.32 38.78 66.33
CA ALA A 349 3.43 37.54 67.10
C ALA A 349 2.23 37.43 68.06
N GLY A 350 1.77 36.20 68.31
CA GLY A 350 0.65 35.90 69.22
C GLY A 350 0.12 34.49 68.96
N HIS A 351 0.83 33.42 69.33
CA HIS A 351 0.67 32.75 70.63
C HIS A 351 -0.79 32.39 70.97
N ALA A 352 -1.18 31.15 70.69
CA ALA A 352 -2.19 30.40 71.46
C ALA A 352 -1.87 28.90 71.36
N ALA A 353 -2.02 28.17 72.46
CA ALA A 353 -1.51 26.81 72.63
C ALA A 353 -2.48 25.71 72.19
N ALA A 354 -1.97 24.48 72.07
CA ALA A 354 -2.75 23.30 71.76
C ALA A 354 -3.59 22.81 72.96
N THR A 355 -4.83 22.40 72.70
CA THR A 355 -5.61 21.52 73.58
C THR A 355 -6.31 20.42 72.77
N ARG A 356 -6.08 19.17 73.16
CA ARG A 356 -6.94 18.03 72.77
C ARG A 356 -8.19 18.03 73.66
N PRO A 357 -9.27 17.37 73.22
CA PRO A 357 -9.78 16.30 74.05
C PRO A 357 -10.04 15.00 73.25
N GLY A 358 -10.04 13.87 73.96
CA GLY A 358 -10.32 12.55 73.39
C GLY A 358 -11.48 11.83 74.07
N HIS A 359 -11.96 10.79 73.41
CA HIS A 359 -12.77 9.67 73.92
C HIS A 359 -13.91 9.91 74.94
N ARG A 360 -15.11 9.44 74.56
CA ARG A 360 -15.76 8.32 75.29
C ARG A 360 -16.72 7.52 74.40
N ARG A 361 -16.98 6.27 74.82
CA ARG A 361 -17.82 5.26 74.14
C ARG A 361 -19.28 5.32 74.62
N GLY A 362 -20.22 4.90 73.78
CA GLY A 362 -21.61 4.55 74.14
C GLY A 362 -22.22 3.63 73.07
N ARG A 363 -22.99 2.61 73.47
CA ARG A 363 -23.58 1.56 72.62
C ARG A 363 -25.12 1.55 72.71
N HIS A 364 -25.74 0.66 71.93
CA HIS A 364 -27.18 0.29 71.84
C HIS A 364 -27.98 1.11 70.79
N GLN A 365 -28.54 0.52 69.73
CA GLN A 365 -29.63 -0.49 69.62
C GLN A 365 -30.99 0.05 70.13
N ALA A 366 -32.16 -0.18 69.51
CA ALA A 366 -32.56 -0.71 68.19
C ALA A 366 -34.10 -0.52 68.03
N GLY A 367 -34.71 -0.64 66.83
CA GLY A 367 -36.17 -0.89 66.71
C GLY A 367 -36.90 -0.40 65.44
N GLY A 368 -37.84 -1.23 64.91
CA GLY A 368 -38.93 -0.87 63.97
C GLY A 368 -38.54 -0.35 62.58
N ARG A 369 -38.51 -1.09 61.45
CA ARG A 369 -39.39 -2.12 60.84
C ARG A 369 -40.75 -1.62 60.31
N THR A 370 -40.88 -1.66 58.96
CA THR A 370 -42.11 -1.80 58.12
C THR A 370 -43.15 -0.66 58.14
N THR A 371 -43.80 -0.24 57.03
CA THR A 371 -44.43 -1.02 55.92
C THR A 371 -44.52 -0.28 54.56
N ALA A 372 -44.84 -1.05 53.51
CA ALA A 372 -45.59 -0.76 52.25
C ALA A 372 -46.04 0.71 51.95
N ALA A 373 -45.74 1.31 50.80
CA ALA A 373 -46.16 1.03 49.41
C ALA A 373 -47.52 1.65 48.98
N ALA A 374 -47.49 2.51 47.97
CA ALA A 374 -48.61 2.85 47.08
C ALA A 374 -48.10 3.45 45.77
N ALA A 375 -48.66 3.04 44.62
CA ALA A 375 -48.30 3.55 43.30
C ALA A 375 -49.57 3.86 42.49
N VAL A 376 -49.64 5.06 41.87
CA VAL A 376 -50.59 5.46 40.81
C VAL A 376 -49.84 6.52 39.98
N ALA A 377 -49.31 6.24 38.79
CA ALA A 377 -49.93 5.96 37.48
C ALA A 377 -50.12 7.23 36.60
N ARG A 378 -49.76 7.06 35.32
CA ARG A 378 -49.68 8.06 34.24
C ARG A 378 -51.03 8.67 33.85
N ARG A 379 -51.03 9.85 33.22
CA ARG A 379 -51.32 9.98 31.77
C ARG A 379 -51.02 11.37 31.18
N ASP A 380 -50.79 11.36 29.88
CA ASP A 380 -50.40 12.47 29.01
C ASP A 380 -51.60 13.22 28.39
N GLY A 381 -51.37 14.43 27.84
CA GLY A 381 -52.02 14.83 26.58
C GLY A 381 -52.87 16.11 26.50
N ALA A 382 -52.23 17.21 26.07
CA ALA A 382 -52.64 18.19 25.03
C ALA A 382 -53.90 19.09 25.11
N ALA A 383 -53.68 20.37 24.72
CA ALA A 383 -54.59 21.35 24.06
C ALA A 383 -55.86 21.84 24.81
N ASP A 384 -56.40 23.07 24.62
CA ASP A 384 -56.08 24.19 23.71
C ASP A 384 -56.69 25.53 24.25
N LEU A 385 -56.18 26.70 23.81
CA LEU A 385 -56.84 28.04 23.67
C LEU A 385 -57.63 28.69 24.86
N ALA A 386 -57.81 30.02 25.03
CA ALA A 386 -57.21 31.27 24.52
C ALA A 386 -57.76 32.50 25.32
N ALA A 387 -57.23 33.71 25.05
CA ALA A 387 -57.82 35.08 25.18
C ALA A 387 -57.14 36.10 26.14
N GLY A 388 -56.99 37.34 25.64
CA GLY A 388 -56.50 38.54 26.37
C GLY A 388 -55.95 39.61 25.41
N ALA A 389 -56.47 40.85 25.45
CA ALA A 389 -56.30 41.86 24.38
C ALA A 389 -55.52 43.14 24.77
N GLY A 390 -55.05 43.91 23.79
CA GLY A 390 -54.41 45.24 23.94
C GLY A 390 -54.09 45.92 22.58
N ALA A 391 -54.10 47.26 22.48
CA ALA A 391 -54.42 47.95 21.21
C ALA A 391 -53.46 49.07 20.71
N HIS A 392 -53.53 49.30 19.38
CA HIS A 392 -53.30 50.54 18.58
C HIS A 392 -52.10 51.51 18.82
N ARG A 393 -51.35 51.84 17.75
CA ARG A 393 -51.56 53.06 16.88
C ARG A 393 -50.65 53.10 15.62
N ARG A 394 -51.01 53.96 14.65
CA ARG A 394 -50.36 54.25 13.32
C ARG A 394 -49.76 55.68 13.30
N PRO A 395 -48.83 56.07 12.39
CA PRO A 395 -49.10 56.60 11.02
C PRO A 395 -48.05 56.15 9.95
N ALA A 396 -48.04 56.47 8.63
CA ALA A 396 -49.03 56.94 7.63
C ALA A 396 -48.51 56.66 6.17
N ARG A 397 -49.30 56.98 5.13
CA ARG A 397 -49.10 56.63 3.69
C ARG A 397 -48.50 57.74 2.81
N ARG A 398 -47.86 57.33 1.68
CA ARG A 398 -48.10 57.70 0.22
C ARG A 398 -46.77 57.41 -0.54
N GLY A 399 -46.65 57.00 -1.81
CA GLY A 399 -47.49 56.86 -3.02
C GLY A 399 -46.55 57.18 -4.21
N ARG A 400 -46.47 56.52 -5.38
CA ARG A 400 -47.50 56.14 -6.38
C ARG A 400 -46.84 55.33 -7.54
N SER A 401 -47.63 54.52 -8.29
CA SER A 401 -47.58 54.16 -9.75
C SER A 401 -46.32 54.39 -10.62
N ALA A 402 -45.99 53.62 -11.68
CA ALA A 402 -46.53 52.40 -12.33
C ALA A 402 -45.54 51.94 -13.45
N GLY A 403 -45.72 50.78 -14.10
CA GLY A 403 -44.98 50.46 -15.36
C GLY A 403 -44.89 48.98 -15.76
N ARG A 404 -45.59 48.60 -16.82
CA ARG A 404 -45.75 47.22 -17.35
C ARG A 404 -44.53 46.66 -18.15
N ARG A 405 -44.41 45.32 -18.06
CA ARG A 405 -44.15 44.32 -19.16
C ARG A 405 -42.77 44.15 -19.83
N LEU A 406 -42.32 42.89 -19.76
CA LEU A 406 -41.86 41.97 -20.84
C LEU A 406 -40.75 42.41 -21.82
N GLY A 407 -39.72 41.57 -21.93
CA GLY A 407 -39.22 41.17 -23.26
C GLY A 407 -37.70 41.12 -23.49
N GLY A 408 -37.14 39.90 -23.48
CA GLY A 408 -36.41 39.40 -24.65
C GLY A 408 -34.96 39.82 -24.96
N ARG A 409 -34.06 38.84 -24.77
CA ARG A 409 -32.92 38.47 -25.66
C ARG A 409 -31.63 39.32 -25.70
N ARG A 410 -30.53 38.57 -25.46
CA ARG A 410 -29.20 38.60 -26.12
C ARG A 410 -28.37 39.90 -26.05
N GLN A 411 -27.12 39.77 -25.56
CA GLN A 411 -25.96 39.63 -26.45
C GLN A 411 -24.68 39.17 -25.70
N HIS A 412 -23.69 38.70 -26.46
CA HIS A 412 -22.42 38.15 -25.97
C HIS A 412 -21.46 39.23 -25.47
N ARG A 413 -20.61 38.90 -24.48
CA ARG A 413 -19.32 39.59 -24.26
C ARG A 413 -18.18 38.78 -24.87
N ARG A 414 -17.41 39.43 -25.75
CA ARG A 414 -16.03 39.08 -26.13
C ARG A 414 -15.05 39.95 -25.31
N GLY A 415 -13.79 39.54 -25.21
CA GLY A 415 -12.67 40.47 -25.02
C GLY A 415 -11.76 40.19 -23.81
N ALA A 416 -10.51 39.84 -24.10
CA ALA A 416 -9.37 39.93 -23.19
C ALA A 416 -8.57 41.23 -23.45
N PRO A 417 -7.70 41.66 -22.51
CA PRO A 417 -6.25 41.79 -22.80
C PRO A 417 -5.37 41.22 -21.64
N ARG A 418 -4.10 40.77 -21.78
CA ARG A 418 -2.82 41.43 -22.19
C ARG A 418 -2.39 42.62 -21.29
N ARG A 419 -1.12 42.89 -20.94
CA ARG A 419 0.20 42.17 -20.91
C ARG A 419 1.28 43.10 -20.26
N GLY A 420 2.35 42.58 -19.64
CA GLY A 420 3.54 43.34 -19.10
C GLY A 420 3.93 42.84 -17.69
N GLY A 421 5.15 42.92 -17.12
CA GLY A 421 6.46 43.50 -17.50
C GLY A 421 7.12 44.20 -16.27
N HIS A 422 8.41 44.12 -15.92
CA HIS A 422 9.60 43.39 -16.44
C HIS A 422 10.66 43.16 -15.32
N VAL A 423 11.46 42.08 -15.44
CA VAL A 423 12.89 41.87 -15.04
C VAL A 423 13.48 42.42 -13.73
N ALA A 424 14.11 41.53 -12.94
CA ALA A 424 15.41 41.75 -12.27
C ALA A 424 16.15 40.40 -12.04
N ARG A 425 17.50 40.39 -12.11
CA ARG A 425 18.39 39.21 -11.92
C ARG A 425 19.05 39.24 -10.53
N THR A 426 19.26 38.06 -9.94
CA THR A 426 20.47 37.72 -9.17
C THR A 426 20.76 36.21 -9.32
N GLU A 427 22.04 35.84 -9.16
CA GLU A 427 22.58 34.50 -9.41
C GLU A 427 22.68 33.65 -8.13
N GLY A 428 22.83 32.33 -8.27
CA GLY A 428 23.33 31.45 -7.20
C GLY A 428 22.48 30.19 -6.92
N SER A 429 23.12 29.01 -6.99
CA SER A 429 22.59 27.70 -6.58
C SER A 429 21.27 27.24 -7.23
N GLY A 430 21.34 26.77 -8.48
CA GLY A 430 20.25 26.02 -9.10
C GLY A 430 20.16 24.58 -8.55
N PRO A 431 19.00 24.13 -8.03
CA PRO A 431 18.81 22.73 -7.63
C PRO A 431 18.66 21.82 -8.87
N MET A 432 19.01 20.54 -8.70
CA MET A 432 18.91 19.52 -9.77
C MET A 432 17.54 19.52 -10.46
N THR A 433 17.57 19.58 -11.79
CA THR A 433 16.40 19.65 -12.67
C THR A 433 15.54 18.38 -12.64
N PRO A 434 14.25 18.46 -13.04
CA PRO A 434 13.22 17.65 -12.43
C PRO A 434 13.01 16.27 -13.06
N ARG A 435 12.46 15.37 -12.21
CA ARG A 435 11.77 14.11 -12.53
C ARG A 435 11.34 13.98 -14.00
N SER A 436 12.05 13.12 -14.75
CA SER A 436 11.58 12.63 -16.04
C SER A 436 10.26 11.86 -15.85
N ARG A 437 9.16 12.47 -16.30
CA ARG A 437 7.89 11.76 -16.47
C ARG A 437 8.03 10.77 -17.63
N PHE A 438 8.56 9.58 -17.37
CA PHE A 438 8.39 8.46 -18.27
C PHE A 438 6.94 8.00 -18.22
N ALA A 439 6.12 8.64 -19.06
CA ALA A 439 4.75 8.23 -19.33
C ALA A 439 4.74 6.96 -20.19
N GLY A 440 5.09 5.82 -19.57
CA GLY A 440 4.65 4.52 -20.07
C GLY A 440 3.12 4.47 -20.09
N PRO A 441 2.49 3.77 -21.05
CA PRO A 441 1.04 3.76 -21.18
C PRO A 441 0.38 3.19 -19.92
N VAL A 442 -0.28 4.07 -19.17
CA VAL A 442 -0.96 3.75 -17.91
C VAL A 442 -2.05 2.70 -18.20
N LEU A 443 -1.82 1.46 -17.78
CA LEU A 443 -2.79 0.35 -17.90
C LEU A 443 -4.00 0.57 -16.97
N ARG A 444 -4.92 1.44 -17.41
CA ARG A 444 -6.25 1.62 -16.80
C ARG A 444 -7.13 0.42 -17.09
N ARG A 445 -7.74 -0.11 -16.02
CA ARG A 445 -8.94 -0.98 -16.02
C ARG A 445 -8.91 -2.26 -16.89
N THR A 446 -7.89 -3.09 -16.72
CA THR A 446 -8.05 -4.56 -16.78
C THR A 446 -7.14 -5.22 -15.73
N GLY A 447 -7.46 -6.43 -15.26
CA GLY A 447 -6.47 -7.31 -14.64
C GLY A 447 -6.92 -8.15 -13.45
N THR A 448 -7.78 -7.65 -12.55
CA THR A 448 -8.36 -8.47 -11.48
C THR A 448 -9.31 -9.48 -12.09
N GLY A 449 -8.90 -10.75 -12.11
CA GLY A 449 -9.63 -11.85 -12.78
C GLY A 449 -8.98 -12.37 -14.06
N VAL A 450 -7.94 -11.74 -14.63
CA VAL A 450 -7.28 -12.26 -15.84
C VAL A 450 -6.63 -13.63 -15.59
N ALA A 451 -5.97 -13.82 -14.43
CA ALA A 451 -5.42 -15.12 -14.04
C ALA A 451 -6.52 -16.19 -13.90
N LEU A 452 -7.73 -15.82 -13.41
CA LEU A 452 -8.88 -16.71 -13.33
C LEU A 452 -9.42 -17.06 -14.73
N VAL A 453 -9.55 -16.07 -15.63
CA VAL A 453 -9.97 -16.29 -17.02
C VAL A 453 -9.00 -17.22 -17.77
N VAL A 454 -7.69 -17.06 -17.59
CA VAL A 454 -6.68 -17.97 -18.18
C VAL A 454 -6.82 -19.40 -17.64
N ARG A 455 -7.05 -19.56 -16.32
CA ARG A 455 -7.28 -20.86 -15.69
C ARG A 455 -8.58 -21.52 -16.18
N LEU A 456 -9.67 -20.77 -16.29
CA LEU A 456 -10.94 -21.24 -16.86
C LEU A 456 -10.79 -21.61 -18.36
N ALA A 457 -10.06 -20.81 -19.13
CA ALA A 457 -9.78 -21.12 -20.54
C ALA A 457 -8.98 -22.42 -20.71
N HIS A 458 -8.02 -22.69 -19.82
CA HIS A 458 -7.30 -23.97 -19.80
C HIS A 458 -8.24 -25.16 -19.55
N LEU A 459 -9.16 -25.05 -18.58
CA LEU A 459 -10.18 -26.08 -18.31
C LEU A 459 -11.11 -26.31 -19.51
N VAL A 460 -11.73 -25.24 -20.03
CA VAL A 460 -12.65 -25.33 -21.17
C VAL A 460 -11.95 -25.96 -22.37
N LEU A 461 -10.72 -25.56 -22.65
CA LEU A 461 -9.94 -26.10 -23.76
C LEU A 461 -9.57 -27.57 -23.55
N ALA A 462 -9.21 -27.99 -22.33
CA ALA A 462 -8.93 -29.40 -22.03
C ALA A 462 -10.16 -30.29 -22.24
N VAL A 463 -11.31 -29.89 -21.71
CA VAL A 463 -12.59 -30.61 -21.87
C VAL A 463 -13.02 -30.64 -23.34
N ALA A 464 -12.93 -29.52 -24.06
CA ALA A 464 -13.23 -29.46 -25.49
C ALA A 464 -12.28 -30.33 -26.33
N THR A 465 -10.99 -30.43 -25.95
CA THR A 465 -10.01 -31.28 -26.64
C THR A 465 -10.34 -32.76 -26.47
N SER A 466 -10.65 -33.20 -25.24
CA SER A 466 -11.07 -34.59 -24.97
C SER A 466 -12.35 -34.93 -25.73
N ALA A 467 -13.39 -34.09 -25.65
CA ALA A 467 -14.63 -34.28 -26.40
C ALA A 467 -14.42 -34.32 -27.92
N PHE A 468 -13.50 -33.53 -28.46
CA PHE A 468 -13.14 -33.55 -29.88
C PHE A 468 -12.39 -34.83 -30.28
N VAL A 469 -11.42 -35.30 -29.48
CA VAL A 469 -10.72 -36.57 -29.71
C VAL A 469 -11.70 -37.74 -29.72
N VAL A 470 -12.60 -37.76 -28.73
CA VAL A 470 -13.71 -38.71 -28.61
C VAL A 470 -14.62 -38.73 -29.85
N ALA A 471 -14.99 -37.56 -30.37
CA ALA A 471 -15.89 -37.46 -31.53
C ALA A 471 -15.19 -37.74 -32.87
N ALA A 472 -13.90 -37.39 -32.99
CA ALA A 472 -13.16 -37.48 -34.24
C ALA A 472 -12.45 -38.83 -34.46
N VAL A 473 -12.31 -39.65 -33.40
CA VAL A 473 -11.75 -41.00 -33.48
C VAL A 473 -12.80 -42.02 -33.02
N PRO A 474 -13.52 -42.67 -33.95
CA PRO A 474 -14.60 -43.59 -33.60
C PRO A 474 -14.06 -44.80 -32.82
N SER A 475 -14.38 -44.85 -31.53
CA SER A 475 -13.95 -45.89 -30.60
C SER A 475 -15.14 -46.45 -29.83
N ASN A 476 -15.11 -47.76 -29.55
CA ASN A 476 -16.20 -48.48 -28.86
C ASN A 476 -16.14 -48.33 -27.33
N LEU A 477 -15.41 -47.33 -26.82
CA LEU A 477 -15.21 -47.12 -25.39
C LEU A 477 -16.36 -46.28 -24.81
N PRO A 478 -16.67 -46.42 -23.51
CA PRO A 478 -17.65 -45.57 -22.85
C PRO A 478 -17.14 -44.11 -22.79
N LEU A 479 -17.59 -43.31 -23.76
CA LEU A 479 -17.12 -41.95 -24.03
C LEU A 479 -17.32 -40.97 -22.85
N SER A 480 -18.16 -41.32 -21.88
CA SER A 480 -18.36 -40.56 -20.64
C SER A 480 -17.20 -40.66 -19.65
N GLY A 481 -16.40 -41.74 -19.68
CA GLY A 481 -15.34 -41.97 -18.69
C GLY A 481 -14.16 -41.03 -18.83
N PHE A 482 -13.54 -40.97 -20.02
CA PHE A 482 -12.34 -40.17 -20.25
C PHE A 482 -12.60 -38.66 -20.12
N VAL A 483 -13.68 -38.15 -20.69
CA VAL A 483 -14.06 -36.73 -20.60
C VAL A 483 -14.22 -36.28 -19.15
N VAL A 484 -14.83 -37.12 -18.28
CA VAL A 484 -14.96 -36.82 -16.85
C VAL A 484 -13.61 -36.83 -16.15
N VAL A 485 -12.73 -37.80 -16.41
CA VAL A 485 -11.39 -37.85 -15.80
C VAL A 485 -10.54 -36.65 -16.24
N VAL A 486 -10.55 -36.30 -17.53
CA VAL A 486 -9.86 -35.10 -18.06
C VAL A 486 -10.42 -33.84 -17.43
N ALA A 487 -11.75 -33.70 -17.30
CA ALA A 487 -12.38 -32.56 -16.65
C ALA A 487 -11.95 -32.41 -15.18
N VAL A 488 -11.97 -33.50 -14.40
CA VAL A 488 -11.55 -33.50 -12.99
C VAL A 488 -10.07 -33.10 -12.84
N VAL A 489 -9.18 -33.70 -13.64
CA VAL A 489 -7.75 -33.38 -13.58
C VAL A 489 -7.44 -31.97 -14.09
N ALA A 490 -8.19 -31.48 -15.09
CA ALA A 490 -8.10 -30.10 -15.55
C ALA A 490 -8.60 -29.09 -14.49
N VAL A 491 -9.67 -29.41 -13.75
CA VAL A 491 -10.14 -28.59 -12.61
C VAL A 491 -9.05 -28.50 -11.54
N LEU A 492 -8.41 -29.61 -11.17
CA LEU A 492 -7.25 -29.60 -10.26
C LEU A 492 -6.09 -28.75 -10.85
N GLY A 493 -5.87 -28.80 -12.17
CA GLY A 493 -4.98 -27.92 -12.92
C GLY A 493 -5.30 -26.43 -12.80
N THR A 494 -6.58 -26.05 -12.64
CA THR A 494 -6.98 -24.65 -12.42
C THR A 494 -6.76 -24.16 -10.99
N LEU A 495 -6.68 -25.07 -10.01
CA LEU A 495 -6.47 -24.75 -8.60
C LEU A 495 -4.98 -24.70 -8.24
N ASP A 496 -4.17 -25.52 -8.91
CA ASP A 496 -2.72 -25.63 -8.69
C ASP A 496 -1.91 -24.46 -9.28
N SER A 497 -0.81 -24.09 -8.62
CA SER A 497 0.17 -23.11 -9.11
C SER A 497 1.54 -23.73 -9.45
N SER A 498 1.77 -25.00 -9.11
CA SER A 498 2.98 -25.75 -9.47
C SER A 498 2.96 -26.27 -10.91
N GLY A 499 1.78 -26.39 -11.52
CA GLY A 499 1.58 -26.85 -12.90
C GLY A 499 1.56 -28.37 -13.04
N VAL A 500 1.66 -29.12 -11.93
CA VAL A 500 1.69 -30.59 -11.90
C VAL A 500 0.39 -31.17 -12.46
N TRP A 501 -0.76 -30.67 -12.03
CA TRP A 501 -2.05 -31.17 -12.51
C TRP A 501 -2.33 -30.83 -13.99
N SER A 502 -1.83 -29.68 -14.47
CA SER A 502 -1.82 -29.35 -15.90
C SER A 502 -0.85 -30.21 -16.72
N THR A 503 0.06 -30.95 -16.06
CA THR A 503 0.86 -32.01 -16.69
C THR A 503 0.05 -33.29 -16.81
N GLY A 504 -0.64 -33.70 -15.74
CA GLY A 504 -1.56 -34.84 -15.76
C GLY A 504 -2.65 -34.73 -16.83
N THR A 505 -3.27 -33.54 -16.95
CA THR A 505 -4.27 -33.25 -17.99
C THR A 505 -3.73 -33.50 -19.41
N LEU A 506 -2.49 -33.06 -19.67
CA LEU A 506 -1.86 -33.19 -20.99
C LEU A 506 -1.48 -34.64 -21.30
N VAL A 507 -1.00 -35.40 -20.30
CA VAL A 507 -0.71 -36.83 -20.45
C VAL A 507 -1.99 -37.62 -20.67
N LEU A 508 -3.07 -37.31 -19.94
CA LEU A 508 -4.38 -37.94 -20.14
C LEU A 508 -4.92 -37.74 -21.55
N LEU A 509 -4.86 -36.52 -22.10
CA LEU A 509 -5.28 -36.25 -23.49
C LEU A 509 -4.46 -37.04 -24.52
N VAL A 510 -3.15 -37.21 -24.29
CA VAL A 510 -2.29 -38.03 -25.18
C VAL A 510 -2.63 -39.52 -25.05
N VAL A 511 -2.86 -40.03 -23.83
CA VAL A 511 -3.25 -41.43 -23.58
C VAL A 511 -4.65 -41.73 -24.14
N GLU A 512 -5.61 -40.82 -23.95
CA GLU A 512 -6.95 -40.89 -24.54
C GLU A 512 -6.88 -40.99 -26.07
N TYR A 513 -6.07 -40.12 -26.71
CA TYR A 513 -5.82 -40.20 -28.15
C TYR A 513 -5.19 -41.54 -28.55
N LEU A 514 -4.14 -42.00 -27.88
CA LEU A 514 -3.50 -43.30 -28.15
C LEU A 514 -4.49 -44.47 -28.07
N VAL A 515 -5.35 -44.48 -27.05
CA VAL A 515 -6.34 -45.54 -26.81
C VAL A 515 -7.47 -45.52 -27.84
N ALA A 516 -7.99 -44.33 -28.19
CA ALA A 516 -8.98 -44.20 -29.25
C ALA A 516 -8.40 -44.65 -30.61
N VAL A 517 -7.16 -44.25 -30.89
CA VAL A 517 -6.43 -44.55 -32.14
C VAL A 517 -6.02 -46.02 -32.26
N ALA A 518 -5.75 -46.71 -31.14
CA ALA A 518 -5.47 -48.15 -31.11
C ALA A 518 -6.74 -49.01 -31.22
N SER A 519 -7.91 -48.49 -30.83
CA SER A 519 -9.19 -49.20 -30.92
C SER A 519 -9.94 -49.01 -32.24
N ALA A 520 -9.61 -47.96 -33.01
CA ALA A 520 -10.12 -47.74 -34.36
C ALA A 520 -9.56 -48.78 -35.36
N ARG A 521 -10.42 -49.66 -35.88
CA ARG A 521 -10.04 -50.79 -36.75
C ARG A 521 -9.68 -50.40 -38.19
N SER A 522 -9.99 -49.19 -38.64
CA SER A 522 -9.75 -48.75 -40.02
C SER A 522 -9.50 -47.25 -40.12
N ALA A 523 -8.57 -46.90 -41.03
CA ALA A 523 -8.07 -45.56 -41.34
C ALA A 523 -7.25 -44.85 -40.23
N ALA A 524 -6.09 -44.34 -40.61
CA ALA A 524 -5.44 -43.26 -39.87
C ALA A 524 -6.36 -42.03 -39.86
N ALA A 525 -6.37 -41.29 -38.75
CA ALA A 525 -7.12 -40.04 -38.68
C ALA A 525 -6.68 -39.12 -39.84
N GLY A 526 -7.64 -38.63 -40.64
CA GLY A 526 -7.34 -37.78 -41.78
C GLY A 526 -6.51 -36.58 -41.37
N MET A 527 -5.59 -36.12 -42.24
CA MET A 527 -4.55 -35.14 -41.85
C MET A 527 -5.10 -33.87 -41.17
N GLY A 528 -6.31 -33.44 -41.54
CA GLY A 528 -7.02 -32.33 -40.87
C GLY A 528 -7.46 -32.62 -39.43
N VAL A 529 -7.88 -33.84 -39.12
CA VAL A 529 -8.20 -34.29 -37.75
C VAL A 529 -6.93 -34.32 -36.90
N LEU A 530 -5.85 -34.91 -37.42
CA LEU A 530 -4.55 -34.90 -36.76
C LEU A 530 -4.08 -33.46 -36.48
N ALA A 531 -4.14 -32.58 -37.48
CA ALA A 531 -3.79 -31.17 -37.33
C ALA A 531 -4.62 -30.45 -36.24
N ALA A 532 -5.93 -30.73 -36.17
CA ALA A 532 -6.82 -30.17 -35.15
C ALA A 532 -6.48 -30.68 -33.74
N VAL A 533 -6.31 -32.00 -33.54
CA VAL A 533 -5.94 -32.59 -32.24
C VAL A 533 -4.59 -32.05 -31.78
N VAL A 534 -3.57 -32.08 -32.64
CA VAL A 534 -2.21 -31.59 -32.34
C VAL A 534 -2.23 -30.13 -31.89
N THR A 535 -2.99 -29.29 -32.60
CA THR A 535 -3.14 -27.87 -32.26
C THR A 535 -3.85 -27.69 -30.92
N ALA A 536 -4.96 -28.40 -30.69
CA ALA A 536 -5.72 -28.31 -29.45
C ALA A 536 -4.90 -28.77 -28.24
N VAL A 537 -4.23 -29.92 -28.31
CA VAL A 537 -3.37 -30.47 -27.24
C VAL A 537 -2.17 -29.53 -26.96
N TYR A 538 -1.58 -28.91 -27.99
CA TYR A 538 -0.55 -27.88 -27.77
C TYR A 538 -1.11 -26.60 -27.14
N LEU A 539 -2.31 -26.15 -27.51
CA LEU A 539 -2.95 -25.01 -26.87
C LEU A 539 -3.30 -25.30 -25.39
N VAL A 540 -3.69 -26.53 -25.04
CA VAL A 540 -3.86 -26.97 -23.63
C VAL A 540 -2.54 -26.84 -22.87
N HIS A 541 -1.42 -27.26 -23.48
CA HIS A 541 -0.10 -27.05 -22.90
C HIS A 541 0.22 -25.57 -22.71
N ALA A 542 0.09 -24.75 -23.75
CA ALA A 542 0.46 -23.34 -23.73
C ALA A 542 -0.39 -22.51 -22.75
N THR A 543 -1.70 -22.78 -22.67
CA THR A 543 -2.60 -22.16 -21.68
C THR A 543 -2.26 -22.60 -20.26
N GLY A 544 -1.97 -23.88 -20.03
CA GLY A 544 -1.52 -24.38 -18.73
C GLY A 544 -0.17 -23.77 -18.31
N ALA A 545 0.76 -23.60 -19.25
CA ALA A 545 2.06 -22.98 -19.02
C ALA A 545 1.91 -21.54 -18.50
N LEU A 546 1.02 -20.77 -19.11
CA LEU A 546 0.66 -19.43 -18.63
C LEU A 546 -0.08 -19.49 -17.29
N ALA A 547 -1.04 -20.41 -17.11
CA ALA A 547 -1.87 -20.50 -15.91
C ALA A 547 -1.06 -20.69 -14.62
N ALA A 548 -0.03 -21.55 -14.62
CA ALA A 548 0.78 -21.77 -13.42
C ALA A 548 1.81 -20.65 -13.15
N VAL A 549 2.22 -19.90 -14.17
CA VAL A 549 3.06 -18.69 -14.01
C VAL A 549 2.27 -17.52 -13.39
N LEU A 550 0.94 -17.52 -13.54
CA LEU A 550 0.05 -16.49 -13.00
C LEU A 550 -0.52 -16.88 -11.63
N PRO A 551 -0.12 -16.21 -10.53
CA PRO A 551 -0.69 -16.49 -9.21
C PRO A 551 -2.18 -16.08 -9.14
N PRO A 552 -2.98 -16.73 -8.28
CA PRO A 552 -4.35 -16.30 -8.01
C PRO A 552 -4.38 -14.85 -7.50
N GLY A 553 -5.41 -14.09 -7.91
CA GLY A 553 -5.57 -12.67 -7.53
C GLY A 553 -4.58 -11.69 -8.20
N SER A 554 -3.62 -12.16 -9.00
CA SER A 554 -2.63 -11.29 -9.65
C SER A 554 -3.23 -10.36 -10.70
N LYS A 555 -2.71 -9.13 -10.80
CA LYS A 555 -3.01 -8.20 -11.90
C LYS A 555 -2.02 -8.42 -13.05
N VAL A 556 -2.51 -8.92 -14.17
CA VAL A 556 -1.70 -9.27 -15.35
C VAL A 556 -1.66 -8.12 -16.35
N ALA A 557 -0.47 -7.74 -16.82
CA ALA A 557 -0.31 -6.73 -17.86
C ALA A 557 -0.56 -7.31 -19.27
N ARG A 558 -1.20 -6.51 -20.15
CA ARG A 558 -1.50 -6.90 -21.55
C ARG A 558 -0.26 -7.38 -22.31
N GLY A 559 0.92 -6.83 -22.03
CA GLY A 559 2.18 -7.23 -22.66
C GLY A 559 2.64 -8.66 -22.37
N VAL A 560 2.15 -9.29 -21.30
CA VAL A 560 2.35 -10.72 -21.00
C VAL A 560 1.51 -11.56 -21.95
N LEU A 561 0.20 -11.28 -22.03
CA LEU A 561 -0.75 -11.99 -22.88
C LEU A 561 -0.38 -11.89 -24.36
N VAL A 562 0.04 -10.70 -24.83
CA VAL A 562 0.45 -10.50 -26.23
C VAL A 562 1.69 -11.30 -26.57
N ARG A 563 2.73 -11.32 -25.70
CA ARG A 563 3.93 -12.13 -25.94
C ARG A 563 3.63 -13.62 -25.91
N TRP A 564 2.84 -14.08 -24.94
CA TRP A 564 2.38 -15.47 -24.88
C TRP A 564 1.57 -15.88 -26.12
N ALA A 565 0.68 -15.01 -26.61
CA ALA A 565 -0.10 -15.30 -27.82
C ALA A 565 0.79 -15.41 -29.06
N LEU A 566 1.77 -14.50 -29.21
CA LEU A 566 2.73 -14.52 -30.33
C LEU A 566 3.65 -15.75 -30.27
N SER A 567 4.18 -16.12 -29.10
CA SER A 567 5.01 -17.32 -28.95
C SER A 567 4.22 -18.60 -29.22
N THR A 568 3.00 -18.70 -28.68
CA THR A 568 2.08 -19.81 -28.93
C THR A 568 1.74 -19.93 -30.41
N ALA A 569 1.35 -18.83 -31.08
CA ALA A 569 1.04 -18.82 -32.51
C ALA A 569 2.25 -19.21 -33.37
N THR A 570 3.47 -18.77 -33.01
CA THR A 570 4.69 -19.14 -33.73
C THR A 570 4.91 -20.66 -33.72
N VAL A 571 4.74 -21.32 -32.57
CA VAL A 571 4.90 -22.79 -32.47
C VAL A 571 3.76 -23.53 -33.17
N VAL A 572 2.51 -23.07 -33.06
CA VAL A 572 1.36 -23.66 -33.78
C VAL A 572 1.56 -23.58 -35.30
N VAL A 573 1.89 -22.40 -35.83
CA VAL A 573 2.11 -22.21 -37.28
C VAL A 573 3.27 -23.06 -37.79
N ALA A 574 4.39 -23.10 -37.07
CA ALA A 574 5.53 -23.92 -37.46
C ALA A 574 5.26 -25.43 -37.35
N GLY A 575 4.50 -25.87 -36.34
CA GLY A 575 4.06 -27.27 -36.21
C GLY A 575 3.07 -27.68 -37.30
N LEU A 576 2.13 -26.81 -37.66
CA LEU A 576 1.21 -27.02 -38.78
C LEU A 576 1.94 -27.03 -40.13
N ALA A 577 2.92 -26.14 -40.34
CA ALA A 577 3.74 -26.12 -41.54
C ALA A 577 4.61 -27.39 -41.67
N PHE A 578 5.16 -27.89 -40.56
CA PHE A 578 5.86 -29.18 -40.54
C PHE A 578 4.92 -30.34 -40.89
N MET A 579 3.69 -30.35 -40.37
CA MET A 579 2.69 -31.35 -40.75
C MET A 579 2.28 -31.26 -42.22
N LEU A 580 2.10 -30.05 -42.77
CA LEU A 580 1.78 -29.88 -44.18
C LEU A 580 2.93 -30.39 -45.07
N ALA A 581 4.19 -30.09 -44.71
CA ALA A 581 5.35 -30.65 -45.41
C ALA A 581 5.39 -32.18 -45.31
N PHE A 582 5.13 -32.75 -44.13
CA PHE A 582 5.05 -34.20 -43.92
C PHE A 582 3.95 -34.86 -44.76
N ALA A 583 2.79 -34.22 -44.92
CA ALA A 583 1.70 -34.69 -45.77
C ALA A 583 2.02 -34.66 -47.27
N VAL A 584 2.94 -33.78 -47.70
CA VAL A 584 3.32 -33.57 -49.11
C VAL A 584 4.59 -34.34 -49.50
N LEU A 585 5.40 -34.78 -48.54
CA LEU A 585 6.57 -35.66 -48.76
C LEU A 585 6.34 -37.14 -49.19
N PRO A 586 5.13 -37.75 -49.31
CA PRO A 586 4.98 -39.18 -49.65
C PRO A 586 5.54 -39.66 -51.00
N SER A 587 6.08 -38.79 -51.85
CA SER A 587 6.59 -39.15 -53.18
C SER A 587 7.95 -39.88 -53.18
N VAL A 588 8.65 -39.98 -52.05
CA VAL A 588 9.99 -40.60 -51.97
C VAL A 588 10.01 -41.82 -51.03
N ARG A 589 9.63 -42.98 -51.60
CA ARG A 589 9.76 -44.36 -51.09
C ARG A 589 9.29 -44.64 -49.63
N PRO A 590 8.22 -45.43 -49.42
CA PRO A 590 7.81 -45.85 -48.07
C PRO A 590 8.95 -46.62 -47.38
N GLY A 591 9.13 -46.38 -46.07
CA GLY A 591 10.20 -46.96 -45.24
C GLY A 591 11.41 -46.04 -44.99
N VAL A 592 12.05 -45.49 -46.02
CA VAL A 592 13.39 -44.86 -45.84
C VAL A 592 13.32 -43.42 -45.32
N GLY A 593 12.43 -42.57 -45.86
CA GLY A 593 12.26 -41.19 -45.35
C GLY A 593 11.81 -41.14 -43.89
N TRP A 594 11.11 -42.17 -43.44
CA TRP A 594 10.55 -42.32 -42.10
C TRP A 594 11.63 -42.51 -41.04
N LEU A 595 12.64 -43.33 -41.34
CA LEU A 595 13.82 -43.52 -40.48
C LEU A 595 14.71 -42.28 -40.45
N VAL A 596 14.90 -41.59 -41.59
CA VAL A 596 15.78 -40.40 -41.65
C VAL A 596 15.17 -39.20 -40.91
N VAL A 597 13.87 -38.93 -41.08
CA VAL A 597 13.19 -37.83 -40.36
C VAL A 597 13.05 -38.16 -38.87
N GLY A 598 12.73 -39.41 -38.52
CA GLY A 598 12.74 -39.89 -37.14
C GLY A 598 14.11 -39.76 -36.49
N ALA A 599 15.17 -40.18 -37.18
CA ALA A 599 16.55 -40.07 -36.70
C ALA A 599 17.02 -38.61 -36.59
N LEU A 600 16.61 -37.71 -37.49
CA LEU A 600 16.91 -36.27 -37.37
C LEU A 600 16.19 -35.61 -36.19
N ALA A 601 14.92 -35.96 -35.95
CA ALA A 601 14.16 -35.49 -34.80
C ALA A 601 14.74 -36.03 -33.47
N VAL A 602 15.10 -37.32 -33.42
CA VAL A 602 15.74 -37.97 -32.27
C VAL A 602 17.17 -37.44 -32.05
N ALA A 603 17.96 -37.24 -33.11
CA ALA A 603 19.29 -36.63 -33.02
C ALA A 603 19.21 -35.19 -32.52
N ALA A 604 18.23 -34.39 -32.97
CA ALA A 604 17.98 -33.07 -32.41
C ALA A 604 17.64 -33.16 -30.90
N LEU A 605 16.77 -34.09 -30.50
CA LEU A 605 16.40 -34.30 -29.09
C LEU A 605 17.59 -34.75 -28.21
N LEU A 606 18.49 -35.60 -28.75
CA LEU A 606 19.64 -36.18 -28.04
C LEU A 606 20.90 -35.29 -28.05
N LEU A 607 21.10 -34.47 -29.08
CA LEU A 607 22.26 -33.56 -29.17
C LEU A 607 22.05 -32.27 -28.36
N LEU A 608 20.81 -31.82 -28.14
CA LEU A 608 20.51 -30.63 -27.34
C LEU A 608 21.06 -30.71 -25.89
N PRO A 609 20.95 -31.85 -25.16
CA PRO A 609 21.61 -32.07 -23.88
C PRO A 609 23.13 -32.21 -23.96
N ALA A 610 23.69 -32.87 -24.99
CA ALA A 610 25.13 -33.09 -25.10
C ALA A 610 25.90 -31.78 -25.39
N LEU A 611 25.36 -30.93 -26.27
CA LEU A 611 25.90 -29.60 -26.57
C LEU A 611 25.78 -28.63 -25.37
N ALA A 612 24.88 -28.91 -24.42
CA ALA A 612 24.71 -28.14 -23.18
C ALA A 612 25.97 -28.12 -22.30
N PHE A 613 26.64 -29.27 -22.20
CA PHE A 613 27.77 -29.47 -21.30
C PHE A 613 28.97 -28.62 -21.74
N ARG A 614 29.22 -28.55 -23.06
CA ARG A 614 30.27 -27.69 -23.64
C ARG A 614 30.05 -26.20 -23.38
N ARG A 615 28.82 -25.67 -23.54
CA ARG A 615 28.56 -24.24 -23.28
C ARG A 615 28.67 -23.85 -21.80
N ARG A 616 28.29 -24.74 -20.87
CA ARG A 616 28.44 -24.46 -19.41
C ARG A 616 29.90 -24.44 -18.96
N GLY A 617 30.74 -25.33 -19.48
CA GLY A 617 32.17 -25.39 -19.14
C GLY A 617 33.01 -24.18 -19.58
N GLN A 618 32.53 -23.38 -20.55
CA GLN A 618 33.19 -22.14 -20.96
C GLN A 618 32.77 -20.93 -20.10
N ALA A 619 31.53 -20.89 -19.61
CA ALA A 619 31.04 -19.77 -18.80
C ALA A 619 31.60 -19.74 -17.37
N THR A 620 32.05 -20.88 -16.84
CA THR A 620 32.61 -20.98 -15.48
C THR A 620 34.12 -20.71 -15.39
N ARG A 621 34.83 -20.56 -16.52
CA ARG A 621 36.27 -20.25 -16.57
C ARG A 621 36.60 -18.76 -16.72
N GLY A 622 35.60 -17.88 -16.78
CA GLY A 622 35.77 -16.46 -17.11
C GLY A 622 35.75 -15.47 -15.94
N SER A 623 35.82 -15.91 -14.68
CA SER A 623 35.80 -15.01 -13.52
C SER A 623 36.52 -15.58 -12.28
N VAL A 624 37.83 -15.75 -12.39
CA VAL A 624 38.75 -15.82 -11.23
C VAL A 624 39.97 -14.96 -11.58
N GLU A 625 39.99 -13.74 -11.03
CA GLU A 625 41.16 -12.88 -10.70
C GLU A 625 40.68 -11.43 -10.48
N PRO A 626 41.32 -10.67 -9.58
CA PRO A 626 41.34 -10.93 -8.13
C PRO A 626 40.41 -9.99 -7.34
#